data_AF-A0A353M118-F1
#
_entry.id   AF-A0A353M118-F1
#
_cell.length_a   1.000
_cell.length_b   1.000
_cell.length_c   1.000
_cell.angle_alpha   90.00
_cell.angle_beta   90.00
_cell.angle_gamma   90.00
#
_symmetry.space_group_name_H-M   'P 1'
#
loop_
_entity.id
_entity.type
_entity.pdbx_description
1 polymer ?
#
loop_
_entity_poly.entity_id
_entity_poly.type
_entity_poly.pdbx_seq_one_letter_code
_entity_poly.pdbx_strand_id
1 'polypeptide(L)'
;MRIIALADLLFELYTWILVARFLLTWIPSVDYSHPAIRFIHRATDVVVRPFRGIIPPIGNLDLSPLLMFFLLRMAYSLLRRLLILVII
;
A
#
# COMPACT_ATOMS: atom_id res chain seq x y z
N MET A 1 19.85 -6.19 13.78
CA MET A 1 18.76 -5.35 14.37
C MET A 1 18.48 -4.05 13.61
N ARG A 2 19.48 -3.20 13.30
CA ARG A 2 19.27 -1.92 12.56
C ARG A 2 18.59 -2.08 11.18
N ILE A 3 18.93 -3.13 10.44
CA ILE A 3 18.36 -3.44 9.12
C ILE A 3 16.86 -3.74 9.22
N ILE A 4 16.44 -4.50 10.24
CA ILE A 4 15.03 -4.85 10.46
C ILE A 4 14.22 -3.59 10.79
N ALA A 5 14.78 -2.69 11.62
CA ALA A 5 14.12 -1.42 11.94
C ALA A 5 13.94 -0.52 10.71
N LEU A 6 14.93 -0.48 9.81
CA LEU A 6 14.81 0.26 8.55
C LEU A 6 13.74 -0.36 7.63
N ALA A 7 13.70 -1.69 7.52
CA ALA A 7 12.68 -2.39 6.75
C ALA A 7 11.28 -2.13 7.32
N ASP A 8 11.13 -2.19 8.66
CA ASP A 8 9.86 -1.95 9.36
C ASP A 8 9.38 -0.50 9.09
N LEU A 9 10.29 0.47 9.13
CA LEU A 9 9.99 1.87 8.82
C LEU A 9 9.53 2.07 7.37
N LEU A 10 10.25 1.51 6.40
CA LEU A 10 9.92 1.64 4.98
C LEU A 10 8.59 0.96 4.65
N PHE A 11 8.33 -0.19 5.26
CA PHE A 11 7.06 -0.90 5.11
C PHE A 11 5.89 -0.09 5.67
N GLU A 12 6.05 0.49 6.85
CA GLU A 12 5.02 1.33 7.48
C GLU A 12 4.75 2.59 6.64
N LEU A 13 5.80 3.27 6.16
CA LEU A 13 5.66 4.41 5.25
C LEU A 13 4.88 4.05 3.99
N TYR A 14 5.22 2.93 3.34
CA TYR A 14 4.51 2.48 2.14
C TYR A 14 3.05 2.14 2.42
N THR A 15 2.79 1.55 3.59
CA THR A 15 1.43 1.25 4.06
C THR A 15 0.60 2.52 4.21
N TRP A 16 1.16 3.60 4.78
CA TRP A 16 0.48 4.89 4.87
C TRP A 16 0.18 5.51 3.50
N ILE A 17 1.06 5.33 2.51
CA ILE A 17 0.80 5.77 1.13
C ILE A 17 -0.39 4.99 0.52
N LEU A 18 -0.49 3.69 0.76
CA LEU A 18 -1.65 2.88 0.31
C LEU A 18 -2.95 3.32 0.98
N VAL A 19 -2.91 3.59 2.29
CA VAL A 19 -4.06 4.14 3.02
C VAL A 19 -4.46 5.50 2.44
N ALA A 20 -3.50 6.38 2.17
CA ALA A 20 -3.79 7.67 1.53
C ALA A 20 -4.45 7.48 0.16
N ARG A 21 -3.98 6.55 -0.69
CA ARG A 21 -4.64 6.22 -1.97
C ARG A 21 -6.08 5.77 -1.77
N PHE A 22 -6.33 4.88 -0.82
CA PHE A 22 -7.67 4.39 -0.52
C PHE A 22 -8.59 5.55 -0.12
N LEU A 23 -8.15 6.40 0.81
CA LEU A 23 -8.91 7.57 1.26
C LEU A 23 -9.18 8.56 0.12
N LEU A 24 -8.22 8.78 -0.78
CA LEU A 24 -8.39 9.63 -1.96
C LEU A 24 -9.49 9.13 -2.91
N THR A 25 -9.79 7.83 -2.94
CA THR A 25 -10.89 7.30 -3.77
C THR A 25 -12.26 7.58 -3.15
N TRP A 26 -12.31 7.83 -1.84
CA TRP A 26 -13.54 8.14 -1.12
C TRP A 26 -13.91 9.63 -1.25
N ILE A 27 -12.93 10.52 -1.33
CA ILE A 27 -13.16 11.96 -1.38
C ILE A 27 -13.75 12.34 -2.75
N PRO A 28 -14.98 12.91 -2.79
CA PRO A 28 -15.55 13.41 -4.04
C PRO A 28 -14.73 14.59 -4.58
N SER A 29 -14.61 14.70 -5.91
CA SER A 29 -13.97 15.85 -6.58
C SER A 29 -12.48 16.07 -6.24
N VAL A 30 -11.74 15.00 -5.95
CA VAL A 30 -10.28 15.05 -5.79
C VAL A 30 -9.59 15.58 -7.03
N ASP A 31 -8.70 16.56 -6.86
CA ASP A 31 -7.81 17.03 -7.91
C ASP A 31 -6.61 16.08 -8.08
N TYR A 32 -6.74 15.13 -9.00
CA TYR A 32 -5.67 14.20 -9.36
C TYR A 32 -4.49 14.86 -10.07
N SER A 33 -4.55 16.16 -10.41
CA SER A 33 -3.42 16.93 -10.93
C SER A 33 -2.50 17.45 -9.82
N HIS A 34 -2.87 17.34 -8.54
CA HIS A 34 -1.98 17.74 -7.46
C HIS A 34 -0.72 16.84 -7.42
N PRO A 35 0.50 17.40 -7.34
CA PRO A 35 1.74 16.61 -7.38
C PRO A 35 1.81 15.48 -6.35
N ALA A 36 1.35 15.74 -5.12
CA ALA A 36 1.32 14.73 -4.05
C ALA A 36 0.36 13.57 -4.36
N ILE A 37 -0.81 13.85 -4.92
CA ILE A 37 -1.79 12.82 -5.30
C ILE A 37 -1.24 11.99 -6.46
N ARG A 38 -0.66 12.64 -7.48
CA ARG A 38 0.02 11.92 -8.57
C ARG A 38 1.14 11.03 -8.06
N PHE A 39 1.93 11.49 -7.09
CA PHE A 39 2.97 10.68 -6.47
C PHE A 39 2.38 9.44 -5.78
N ILE A 40 1.36 9.62 -4.94
CA ILE A 40 0.67 8.50 -4.25
C ILE A 40 0.20 7.47 -5.27
N HIS A 41 -0.51 7.91 -6.32
CA HIS A 41 -1.00 7.01 -7.36
C HIS A 41 0.15 6.30 -8.08
N ARG A 42 1.18 7.01 -8.56
CA ARG A 42 2.32 6.40 -9.28
C ARG A 42 3.10 5.41 -8.41
N ALA A 43 3.38 5.75 -7.16
CA ALA A 43 4.13 4.92 -6.24
C ALA A 43 3.43 3.61 -5.89
N THR A 44 2.10 3.59 -5.98
CA THR A 44 1.28 2.43 -5.62
C THR A 44 0.63 1.74 -6.83
N ASP A 45 0.65 2.32 -8.03
CA ASP A 45 -0.09 1.76 -9.17
C ASP A 45 0.46 0.42 -9.61
N VAL A 46 1.78 0.26 -9.63
CA VAL A 46 2.43 -1.01 -10.02
C VAL A 46 1.90 -2.18 -9.19
N VAL A 47 1.67 -1.96 -7.90
CA VAL A 47 1.21 -3.03 -7.01
C VAL A 47 -0.30 -3.12 -6.93
N VAL A 48 -1.05 -2.01 -7.03
CA VAL A 48 -2.52 -2.01 -6.90
C VAL A 48 -3.21 -2.40 -8.20
N ARG A 49 -2.64 -2.04 -9.37
CA ARG A 49 -3.25 -2.24 -10.69
C ARG A 49 -3.63 -3.71 -10.97
N PRO A 50 -2.82 -4.74 -10.61
CA PRO A 50 -3.21 -6.14 -10.78
C PRO A 50 -4.46 -6.54 -10.01
N PHE A 51 -4.80 -5.81 -8.93
CA PHE A 51 -5.96 -6.10 -8.09
C PHE A 51 -7.21 -5.32 -8.50
N ARG A 52 -7.12 -4.44 -9.51
CA ARG A 52 -8.28 -3.70 -10.03
C ARG A 52 -9.31 -4.64 -10.63
N GLY A 53 -10.56 -4.52 -10.17
CA GLY A 53 -11.69 -5.30 -10.67
C GLY A 53 -11.84 -6.70 -10.08
N ILE A 54 -10.96 -7.14 -9.16
CA ILE A 54 -11.12 -8.42 -8.45
C ILE A 54 -12.34 -8.38 -7.53
N ILE A 55 -12.49 -7.29 -6.77
CA ILE A 55 -13.68 -7.03 -5.96
C ILE A 55 -14.48 -5.95 -6.69
N PRO A 56 -15.79 -6.16 -6.92
CA PRO A 56 -16.66 -5.11 -7.45
C PRO A 56 -16.56 -3.84 -6.59
N PRO A 57 -16.41 -2.65 -7.21
CA PRO A 57 -16.33 -1.41 -6.45
C PRO A 57 -17.64 -1.16 -5.69
N ILE A 58 -17.53 -0.58 -4.49
CA ILE A 58 -18.68 -0.16 -3.69
C ILE A 58 -18.84 1.36 -3.87
N GLY A 59 -19.74 1.76 -4.76
CA GLY A 59 -19.86 3.16 -5.18
C GLY A 59 -18.58 3.64 -5.88
N ASN A 60 -18.00 4.74 -5.39
CA ASN A 60 -16.74 5.28 -5.93
C ASN A 60 -15.48 4.71 -5.25
N LEU A 61 -15.62 3.79 -4.29
CA LEU A 61 -14.50 3.24 -3.54
C LEU A 61 -13.76 2.17 -4.36
N ASP A 62 -12.48 2.42 -4.60
CA ASP A 62 -11.54 1.41 -5.10
C ASP A 62 -11.07 0.55 -3.92
N LEU A 63 -11.51 -0.71 -3.87
CA LEU A 63 -11.13 -1.66 -2.82
C LEU A 63 -9.80 -2.37 -3.12
N SER A 64 -9.21 -2.18 -4.29
CA SER A 64 -7.94 -2.80 -4.67
C SER A 64 -6.76 -2.42 -3.76
N PRO A 65 -6.60 -1.17 -3.29
CA PRO A 65 -5.59 -0.82 -2.29
C PRO A 65 -5.77 -1.58 -0.97
N LEU A 66 -7.02 -1.84 -0.57
CA LEU A 66 -7.32 -2.59 0.67
C LEU A 66 -6.92 -4.06 0.53
N LEU A 67 -7.26 -4.70 -0.59
CA LEU A 67 -6.79 -6.04 -0.92
C LEU A 67 -5.26 -6.12 -0.91
N MET A 68 -4.61 -5.16 -1.58
CA MET A 68 -3.16 -5.07 -1.64
C MET A 68 -2.55 -4.92 -0.23
N PHE A 69 -3.16 -4.12 0.65
CA PHE A 69 -2.71 -3.95 2.03
C PHE A 69 -2.65 -5.28 2.80
N PHE A 70 -3.68 -6.12 2.69
CA PHE A 70 -3.70 -7.43 3.36
C PHE A 70 -2.57 -8.33 2.86
N LEU A 71 -2.41 -8.43 1.54
CA LEU A 71 -1.35 -9.24 0.92
C LEU A 71 0.05 -8.73 1.29
N LEU A 72 0.24 -7.40 1.28
CA LEU A 72 1.51 -6.77 1.63
C LEU A 72 1.87 -7.04 3.10
N ARG A 73 0.91 -6.97 4.03
CA ARG A 73 1.14 -7.30 5.45
C ARG A 73 1.50 -8.77 5.66
N MET A 74 0.80 -9.68 4.98
CA MET A 74 1.14 -11.10 5.06
C MET A 74 2.55 -11.36 4.53
N ALA A 75 2.89 -10.86 3.34
CA ALA A 75 4.21 -11.02 2.74
C ALA A 75 5.32 -10.43 3.61
N TYR A 76 5.11 -9.23 4.17
CA TYR A 76 6.10 -8.59 5.02
C TYR A 76 6.27 -9.32 6.36
N SER A 77 5.20 -9.85 6.95
CA SER A 77 5.30 -10.65 8.17
C SER A 77 6.19 -11.89 7.99
N LEU A 78 6.13 -12.53 6.82
CA LEU A 78 6.97 -13.66 6.47
C LEU A 78 8.42 -13.22 6.24
N LEU A 79 8.63 -12.15 5.46
CA LEU A 79 9.95 -11.56 5.23
C LEU A 79 10.63 -11.20 6.55
N ARG A 80 9.92 -10.52 7.45
CA ARG A 80 10.44 -10.12 8.75
C ARG A 80 10.84 -11.32 9.61
N ARG A 81 10.05 -12.40 9.61
CA ARG A 81 10.41 -13.65 10.30
C ARG A 81 11.69 -14.25 9.73
N LEU A 82 11.82 -14.32 8.40
CA LEU A 82 13.02 -14.82 7.74
C LEU A 82 14.25 -13.95 8.05
N LEU A 83 14.12 -12.62 8.03
CA LEU A 83 15.20 -11.70 8.39
C LEU A 83 15.66 -11.89 9.83
N ILE A 84 14.73 -12.13 10.76
CA ILE A 84 15.06 -12.43 12.16
C ILE A 84 15.84 -13.74 12.25
N LEU A 85 15.38 -14.80 11.57
CA LEU A 85 16.02 -16.12 11.60
C LEU A 85 17.44 -16.13 11.00
N VAL A 86 17.74 -15.25 10.05
CA VAL A 86 19.06 -15.16 9.40
C VAL A 86 20.05 -14.29 10.20
N ILE A 87 19.54 -13.33 10.97
CA ILE A 87 20.35 -12.33 11.69
C ILE A 87 20.65 -12.77 13.14
N ILE A 88 19.88 -13.72 13.67
CA ILE A 88 20.18 -14.45 14.91
C ILE A 88 21.19 -15.55 14.60
#